data_AF-A0A662RBP1-F1
#
_entry.id   AF-A0A662RBP1-F1
#
_cell.length_a   1.000
_cell.length_b   1.000
_cell.length_c   1.000
_cell.angle_alpha   90.00
_cell.angle_beta   90.00
_cell.angle_gamma   90.00
#
_symmetry.space_group_name_H-M   'P 1'
#
loop_
_entity.id
_entity.type
_entity.pdbx_description
1 polymer ?
#
loop_
_entity_poly.entity_id
_entity_poly.type
_entity_poly.pdbx_seq_one_letter_code
_entity_poly.pdbx_strand_id
1 'polypeptide(L)'
;MMEIETITVAVLLLTSFVLSMVATPRVIEKLKEHKVVAIDYYKSDHPEVPTKGGVIILAIVFLMLAIVTLIEHLPIHNLPIHITDVDWAIMIVAGLFGAFGLVDDLVDVGRPLKIILLFFFSFRLIFEIGSTTVTLPFIGSFETGLFYLFLIIPLYVLVTANLINMHSGFNGLASGLSVIIIATLLTKFITAGYDGALTLGSMLGASLGFLWYNRYPSRIFWANIGSLSTGAAIGAAIVVSGFLVSGFIMLLPHTINFMMYVYWRVMHRLHPDEKRWRIVKFGKLRDDGTLEVPNPLTLKWVLPYYYRVTEKEAVLAMYAITTIFCAIALFVPY
;
A
#
# COMPACT_ATOMS: atom_id res chain seq x y z
N MET A 1 -3.98 12.50 -27.21
CA MET A 1 -3.10 12.45 -26.02
C MET A 1 -3.64 11.46 -24.99
N MET A 2 -4.84 11.65 -24.44
CA MET A 2 -5.45 10.75 -23.44
C MET A 2 -5.52 9.26 -23.85
N GLU A 3 -5.86 8.97 -25.11
CA GLU A 3 -5.91 7.58 -25.62
C GLU A 3 -4.52 6.91 -25.65
N ILE A 4 -3.49 7.65 -26.05
CA ILE A 4 -2.10 7.16 -26.09
C ILE A 4 -1.57 6.93 -24.66
N GLU A 5 -1.85 7.86 -23.75
CA GLU A 5 -1.44 7.73 -22.35
C GLU A 5 -2.09 6.48 -21.73
N THR A 6 -3.38 6.27 -21.97
CA THR A 6 -4.11 5.07 -21.50
C THR A 6 -3.50 3.78 -22.05
N ILE A 7 -3.13 3.76 -23.34
CA ILE A 7 -2.43 2.61 -23.95
C ILE A 7 -1.06 2.40 -23.27
N THR A 8 -0.30 3.47 -23.05
CA THR A 8 1.01 3.43 -22.39
C THR A 8 0.89 2.87 -20.97
N VAL A 9 -0.06 3.38 -20.18
CA VAL A 9 -0.38 2.87 -18.84
C VAL A 9 -0.70 1.38 -18.89
N ALA A 10 -1.56 0.95 -19.83
CA ALA A 10 -1.93 -0.46 -19.97
C ALA A 10 -0.72 -1.34 -20.33
N VAL A 11 0.16 -0.87 -21.21
CA VAL A 11 1.41 -1.57 -21.56
C VAL A 11 2.32 -1.68 -20.34
N LEU A 12 2.55 -0.60 -19.59
CA LEU A 12 3.37 -0.62 -18.36
C LEU A 12 2.79 -1.57 -17.32
N LEU A 13 1.47 -1.53 -17.10
CA LEU A 13 0.79 -2.42 -16.17
C LEU A 13 1.01 -3.89 -16.57
N LEU A 14 0.71 -4.25 -17.82
CA LEU A 14 0.82 -5.63 -18.29
C LEU A 14 2.26 -6.14 -18.26
N THR A 15 3.21 -5.31 -18.69
CA THR A 15 4.63 -5.68 -18.70
C THR A 15 5.19 -5.78 -17.28
N SER A 16 4.83 -4.87 -16.35
CA SER A 16 5.17 -4.97 -14.93
C SER A 16 4.59 -6.21 -14.27
N PHE A 17 3.35 -6.58 -14.62
CA PHE A 17 2.71 -7.81 -14.18
C PHE A 17 3.50 -9.04 -14.63
N VAL A 18 3.83 -9.12 -15.92
CA VAL A 18 4.60 -10.24 -16.48
C VAL A 18 5.99 -10.32 -15.84
N LEU A 19 6.70 -9.20 -15.71
CA LEU A 19 8.01 -9.15 -15.04
C LEU A 19 7.92 -9.62 -13.59
N SER A 20 6.89 -9.19 -12.86
CA SER A 20 6.67 -9.61 -11.47
C SER A 20 6.38 -11.11 -11.36
N MET A 21 5.56 -11.65 -12.27
CA MET A 21 5.29 -13.08 -12.35
C MET A 21 6.56 -13.92 -12.64
N VAL A 22 7.45 -13.42 -13.50
CA VAL A 22 8.68 -14.13 -13.89
C VAL A 22 9.82 -13.95 -12.88
N ALA A 23 9.92 -12.79 -12.24
CA ALA A 23 10.99 -12.47 -11.29
C ALA A 23 10.74 -13.07 -9.90
N THR A 24 9.49 -13.06 -9.43
CA THR A 24 9.15 -13.48 -8.06
C THR A 24 9.61 -14.91 -7.71
N PRO A 25 9.45 -15.94 -8.55
CA PRO A 25 9.95 -17.29 -8.25
C PRO A 25 11.46 -17.35 -7.97
N ARG A 26 12.26 -16.63 -8.76
CA ARG A 26 13.72 -16.58 -8.59
C ARG A 26 14.12 -15.87 -7.29
N VAL A 27 13.37 -14.81 -6.93
CA VAL A 27 13.60 -14.10 -5.67
C VAL A 27 13.19 -14.97 -4.47
N ILE A 28 12.09 -15.72 -4.57
CA ILE A 28 11.70 -16.70 -3.55
C ILE A 28 12.84 -17.70 -3.30
N GLU A 29 13.41 -18.28 -4.35
CA GLU A 29 14.53 -19.22 -4.25
C GLU A 29 15.75 -18.59 -3.55
N LYS A 30 16.22 -17.44 -4.03
CA LYS A 30 17.36 -16.73 -3.43
C LYS A 30 17.13 -16.35 -1.96
N LEU A 31 15.93 -15.89 -1.61
CA LEU A 31 15.60 -15.55 -0.22
C LEU A 31 15.61 -16.79 0.68
N LYS A 32 15.17 -17.96 0.17
CA LYS A 32 15.27 -19.24 0.90
C LYS A 32 16.72 -19.66 1.10
N GLU A 33 17.55 -19.58 0.06
CA GLU A 33 18.98 -19.91 0.14
C GLU A 33 19.70 -19.09 1.22
N HIS A 34 19.37 -17.81 1.32
CA HIS A 34 19.95 -16.88 2.30
C HIS A 34 19.23 -16.88 3.65
N LYS A 35 18.26 -17.77 3.87
CA LYS A 35 17.44 -17.86 5.10
C LYS A 35 16.76 -16.54 5.49
N VAL A 36 16.38 -15.73 4.50
CA VAL A 36 15.61 -14.50 4.68
C VAL A 36 14.12 -14.86 4.71
N VAL A 37 13.69 -15.46 5.82
CA VAL A 37 12.36 -16.05 6.00
C VAL A 37 11.67 -15.52 7.24
N ALA A 38 10.35 -15.70 7.31
CA ALA A 38 9.52 -15.45 8.49
C ALA A 38 8.47 -16.56 8.63
N ILE A 39 8.05 -16.84 9.87
CA ILE A 39 7.09 -17.90 10.18
C ILE A 39 5.66 -17.46 9.82
N ASP A 40 4.91 -18.32 9.12
CA ASP A 40 3.46 -18.17 8.98
C ASP A 40 2.74 -18.77 10.20
N TYR A 41 2.27 -17.90 11.10
CA TYR A 41 1.59 -18.31 12.33
C TYR A 41 0.16 -18.81 12.11
N TYR A 42 -0.44 -18.57 10.95
CA TYR A 42 -1.79 -19.04 10.62
C TYR A 42 -1.76 -20.33 9.79
N LYS A 43 -0.79 -21.20 10.07
CA LYS A 43 -0.63 -22.57 9.55
C LYS A 43 -0.24 -23.50 10.69
N SER A 44 -0.74 -24.73 10.66
CA SER A 44 -0.54 -25.71 11.74
C SER A 44 0.91 -26.15 11.91
N ASP A 45 1.68 -26.16 10.82
CA ASP A 45 3.07 -26.58 10.73
C ASP A 45 4.06 -25.40 10.83
N HIS A 46 3.58 -24.17 11.00
CA HIS A 46 4.40 -22.96 11.14
C HIS A 46 5.54 -22.85 10.11
N PRO A 47 5.24 -22.91 8.80
CA PRO A 47 6.25 -22.96 7.76
C PRO A 47 7.03 -21.65 7.69
N GLU A 48 8.31 -21.76 7.35
CA GLU A 48 9.16 -20.61 7.03
C GLU A 48 8.90 -20.14 5.59
N VAL A 49 8.43 -18.91 5.46
CA VAL A 49 8.08 -18.28 4.18
C VAL A 49 9.06 -17.12 3.91
N PRO A 50 9.66 -17.02 2.71
CA PRO A 50 10.49 -15.88 2.33
C PRO A 50 9.84 -14.53 2.62
N THR A 51 10.63 -13.55 3.06
CA THR A 51 10.13 -12.21 3.42
C THR A 51 10.84 -11.11 2.62
N LYS A 52 10.48 -9.84 2.84
CA LYS A 52 11.02 -8.65 2.14
C LYS A 52 10.74 -8.63 0.62
N GLY A 53 9.72 -9.36 0.17
CA GLY A 53 9.35 -9.45 -1.24
C GLY A 53 8.87 -8.14 -1.89
N GLY A 54 8.57 -7.10 -1.11
CA GLY A 54 8.24 -5.78 -1.62
C GLY A 54 9.35 -5.14 -2.45
N VAL A 55 10.61 -5.60 -2.29
CA VAL A 55 11.73 -5.20 -3.15
C VAL A 55 11.47 -5.46 -4.63
N ILE A 56 10.74 -6.53 -4.96
CA ILE A 56 10.41 -6.88 -6.35
C ILE A 56 9.50 -5.83 -6.97
N ILE A 57 8.48 -5.39 -6.23
CA ILE A 57 7.52 -4.39 -6.68
C ILE A 57 8.26 -3.10 -7.00
N LEU A 58 9.05 -2.59 -6.05
CA LEU A 58 9.81 -1.36 -6.25
C LEU A 58 10.85 -1.46 -7.38
N ALA A 59 11.61 -2.56 -7.45
CA ALA A 59 12.61 -2.75 -8.48
C ALA A 59 12.00 -2.74 -9.89
N ILE A 60 10.83 -3.37 -10.05
CA ILE A 60 10.11 -3.36 -11.33
C ILE A 60 9.63 -1.97 -11.67
N VAL A 61 9.02 -1.24 -10.73
CA VAL A 61 8.55 0.12 -11.01
C VAL A 61 9.72 1.03 -11.41
N PHE A 62 10.83 1.00 -10.68
CA PHE A 62 12.06 1.74 -11.05
C PHE A 62 12.57 1.36 -12.44
N LEU A 63 12.65 0.04 -12.72
CA LEU A 63 13.10 -0.46 -14.01
C LEU A 63 12.21 0.03 -15.15
N MET A 64 10.88 -0.01 -14.97
CA MET A 64 9.96 0.42 -16.01
C MET A 64 10.03 1.91 -16.29
N LEU A 65 10.11 2.74 -15.25
CA LEU A 65 10.28 4.17 -15.43
C LEU A 65 11.61 4.46 -16.15
N ALA A 66 12.70 3.80 -15.75
CA ALA A 66 13.98 3.95 -16.43
C ALA A 66 13.95 3.53 -17.91
N ILE A 67 13.27 2.41 -18.24
CA ILE A 67 13.09 1.96 -19.62
C ILE A 67 12.28 2.99 -20.42
N VAL A 68 11.20 3.50 -19.85
CA VAL A 68 10.37 4.49 -20.52
C VAL A 68 11.14 5.78 -20.77
N THR A 69 11.90 6.27 -19.80
CA THR A 69 12.77 7.47 -19.97
C THR A 69 13.82 7.23 -21.03
N LEU A 70 14.41 6.03 -21.10
CA LEU A 70 15.36 5.69 -22.16
C LEU A 70 14.67 5.73 -23.53
N ILE A 71 13.49 5.12 -23.68
CA ILE A 71 12.73 5.09 -24.93
C ILE A 71 12.38 6.50 -25.40
N GLU A 72 11.96 7.37 -24.48
CA GLU A 72 11.65 8.78 -24.75
C GLU A 72 12.84 9.54 -25.36
N HIS A 73 14.06 9.22 -24.94
CA HIS A 73 15.29 9.87 -25.44
C HIS A 73 15.90 9.19 -26.67
N LEU A 74 15.37 8.04 -27.11
CA LEU A 74 15.83 7.42 -28.35
C LEU A 74 15.34 8.25 -29.54
N PRO A 75 16.11 8.36 -30.64
CA PRO A 75 15.71 9.05 -31.87
C PRO A 75 14.67 8.25 -32.67
N ILE A 76 13.69 7.66 -31.98
CA ILE A 76 12.55 6.97 -32.56
C ILE A 76 11.45 8.01 -32.70
N HIS A 77 11.31 8.57 -33.90
CA HIS A 77 10.33 9.61 -34.18
C HIS A 77 8.90 9.15 -33.81
N ASN A 78 8.18 10.00 -33.07
CA ASN A 78 6.72 9.95 -32.82
C ASN A 78 6.18 8.92 -31.81
N LEU A 79 6.97 8.42 -30.86
CA LEU A 79 6.39 7.73 -29.68
C LEU A 79 5.88 8.77 -28.68
N PRO A 80 4.56 8.90 -28.45
CA PRO A 80 4.01 9.93 -27.55
C PRO A 80 4.02 9.42 -26.11
N ILE A 81 5.20 9.02 -25.63
CA ILE A 81 5.43 8.48 -24.30
C ILE A 81 6.32 9.47 -23.55
N HIS A 82 5.83 10.00 -22.44
CA HIS A 82 6.53 10.97 -21.61
C HIS A 82 6.29 10.63 -20.13
N ILE A 83 7.35 10.56 -19.34
CA ILE A 83 7.23 10.43 -17.88
C ILE A 83 7.15 11.82 -17.29
N THR A 84 6.11 12.06 -16.51
CA THR A 84 5.86 13.36 -15.88
C THR A 84 6.71 13.54 -14.62
N ASP A 85 6.91 14.78 -14.19
CA ASP A 85 7.57 15.07 -12.91
C ASP A 85 6.77 14.49 -11.72
N VAL A 86 5.45 14.39 -11.84
CA VAL A 86 4.55 13.75 -10.88
C VAL A 86 4.84 12.24 -10.76
N ASP A 87 5.01 11.53 -11.88
CA ASP A 87 5.37 10.11 -11.89
C ASP A 87 6.68 9.87 -11.12
N TRP A 88 7.70 10.70 -11.37
CA TRP A 88 8.98 10.65 -10.67
C TRP A 88 8.86 11.00 -9.20
N ALA A 89 8.08 12.02 -8.84
CA ALA A 89 7.90 12.43 -7.45
C ALA A 89 7.21 11.34 -6.63
N ILE A 90 6.15 10.72 -7.15
CA ILE A 90 5.50 9.56 -6.51
C ILE A 90 6.53 8.42 -6.33
N MET A 91 7.32 8.12 -7.37
CA MET A 91 8.29 7.04 -7.32
C MET A 91 9.43 7.29 -6.33
N ILE A 92 9.97 8.50 -6.28
CA ILE A 92 11.03 8.88 -5.33
C ILE A 92 10.53 8.75 -3.90
N VAL A 93 9.33 9.26 -3.59
CA VAL A 93 8.73 9.15 -2.25
C VAL A 93 8.50 7.70 -1.87
N ALA A 94 7.93 6.89 -2.78
CA ALA A 94 7.74 5.46 -2.56
C ALA A 94 9.07 4.72 -2.33
N GLY A 95 10.10 5.05 -3.10
CA GLY A 95 11.45 4.52 -2.98
C GLY A 95 12.10 4.87 -1.63
N LEU A 96 11.98 6.11 -1.16
CA LEU A 96 12.50 6.54 0.14
C LEU A 96 11.81 5.80 1.30
N PHE A 97 10.48 5.67 1.25
CA PHE A 97 9.71 4.90 2.25
C PHE A 97 10.04 3.41 2.20
N GLY A 98 10.25 2.84 1.00
CA GLY A 98 10.65 1.46 0.82
C GLY A 98 12.06 1.17 1.32
N ALA A 99 13.01 2.05 1.02
CA ALA A 99 14.38 1.98 1.52
C ALA A 99 14.39 2.05 3.05
N PHE A 100 13.64 2.97 3.64
CA PHE A 100 13.43 3.00 5.09
C PHE A 100 12.83 1.70 5.61
N GLY A 101 11.78 1.19 4.97
CA GLY A 101 11.15 -0.08 5.36
C GLY A 101 12.12 -1.26 5.31
N LEU A 102 13.02 -1.29 4.33
CA LEU A 102 14.06 -2.31 4.24
C LEU A 102 15.07 -2.19 5.38
N VAL A 103 15.52 -0.97 5.71
CA VAL A 103 16.42 -0.73 6.84
C VAL A 103 15.74 -1.11 8.16
N ASP A 104 14.47 -0.74 8.34
CA ASP A 104 13.66 -1.08 9.52
C ASP A 104 13.48 -2.60 9.67
N ASP A 105 13.32 -3.32 8.55
CA ASP A 105 13.28 -4.79 8.52
C ASP A 105 14.64 -5.46 8.86
N LEU A 106 15.74 -4.70 8.93
CA LEU A 106 17.09 -5.19 9.23
C LEU A 106 17.59 -4.82 10.63
N VAL A 107 17.33 -3.59 11.10
CA VAL A 107 17.96 -3.06 12.32
C VAL A 107 17.03 -2.42 13.37
N ASP A 108 15.70 -2.48 13.20
CA ASP A 108 14.69 -1.80 14.06
C ASP A 108 15.08 -0.36 14.41
N VAL A 109 14.69 0.59 13.55
CA VAL A 109 15.16 1.98 13.59
C VAL A 109 14.52 2.79 14.74
N GLY A 110 13.46 2.27 15.36
CA GLY A 110 12.76 2.91 16.46
C GLY A 110 11.69 3.93 16.02
N ARG A 111 10.67 4.09 16.87
CA ARG A 111 9.44 4.85 16.54
C ARG A 111 9.65 6.35 16.29
N PRO A 112 10.44 7.10 17.08
CA PRO A 112 10.59 8.54 16.87
C PRO A 112 11.25 8.86 15.52
N LEU A 113 12.35 8.15 15.22
CA LEU A 113 13.09 8.35 13.98
C LEU A 113 12.27 7.95 12.75
N LYS A 114 11.46 6.88 12.86
CA LYS A 114 10.47 6.50 11.84
C LYS A 114 9.51 7.65 11.51
N ILE A 115 8.94 8.31 12.52
CA ILE A 115 7.99 9.41 12.29
C ILE A 115 8.69 10.60 11.64
N ILE A 116 9.87 10.99 12.15
CA ILE A 116 10.61 12.16 11.66
C ILE A 116 11.04 11.96 10.21
N LEU A 117 11.73 10.85 9.89
CA LEU A 117 12.28 10.65 8.54
C LEU A 117 11.19 10.53 7.48
N LEU A 118 10.16 9.71 7.76
CA LEU A 118 9.06 9.50 6.81
C LEU A 118 8.24 10.78 6.56
N PHE A 119 8.13 11.67 7.57
CA PHE A 119 7.52 12.98 7.39
C PHE A 119 8.28 13.82 6.35
N PHE A 120 9.61 13.92 6.47
CA PHE A 120 10.43 14.73 5.55
C PHE A 120 10.61 14.12 4.16
N PHE A 121 10.55 12.80 4.00
CA PHE A 121 10.67 12.16 2.68
C PHE A 121 9.59 12.61 1.69
N SER A 122 8.43 13.04 2.20
CA SER A 122 7.30 13.47 1.36
C SER A 122 7.46 14.90 0.81
N PHE A 123 8.46 15.67 1.27
CA PHE A 123 8.65 17.06 0.84
C PHE A 123 8.95 17.21 -0.65
N ARG A 124 9.44 16.14 -1.31
CA ARG A 124 9.60 16.15 -2.77
C ARG A 124 8.29 16.48 -3.48
N LEU A 125 7.13 16.12 -2.94
CA LEU A 125 5.83 16.36 -3.58
C LEU A 125 5.43 17.84 -3.61
N ILE A 126 6.03 18.70 -2.76
CA ILE A 126 5.69 20.13 -2.69
C ILE A 126 5.86 20.82 -4.04
N PHE A 127 6.83 20.40 -4.84
CA PHE A 127 7.11 20.99 -6.16
C PHE A 127 6.12 20.56 -7.25
N GLU A 128 5.28 19.56 -6.97
CA GLU A 128 4.28 19.04 -7.92
C GLU A 128 2.84 19.45 -7.56
N ILE A 129 2.67 20.32 -6.56
CA ILE A 129 1.35 20.78 -6.13
C ILE A 129 0.90 21.97 -6.97
N GLY A 130 -0.11 21.74 -7.82
CA GLY A 130 -0.76 22.79 -8.61
C GLY A 130 -1.75 23.65 -7.83
N SER A 131 -2.30 23.14 -6.72
CA SER A 131 -3.26 23.87 -5.87
C SER A 131 -3.16 23.45 -4.41
N THR A 132 -3.23 24.43 -3.51
CA THR A 132 -3.28 24.26 -2.06
C THR A 132 -4.69 24.43 -1.49
N THR A 133 -5.70 24.43 -2.36
CA THR A 133 -7.10 24.47 -1.97
C THR A 133 -7.58 23.09 -1.54
N VAL A 134 -8.18 22.99 -0.36
CA VAL A 134 -8.81 21.77 0.16
C VAL A 134 -10.32 21.93 0.10
N THR A 135 -11.01 20.99 -0.55
CA THR A 135 -12.48 20.98 -0.62
C THR A 135 -13.05 19.97 0.36
N LEU A 136 -13.92 20.44 1.26
CA LEU A 136 -14.64 19.61 2.21
C LEU A 136 -16.11 19.46 1.80
N PRO A 137 -16.67 18.24 1.87
CA PRO A 137 -18.06 18.01 1.51
C PRO A 137 -18.98 18.82 2.43
N PHE A 138 -20.00 19.45 1.85
CA PHE A 138 -21.01 20.27 2.54
C PHE A 138 -20.51 21.57 3.20
N ILE A 139 -19.19 21.80 3.26
CA ILE A 139 -18.61 22.99 3.90
C ILE A 139 -18.08 23.98 2.85
N GLY A 140 -17.37 23.48 1.82
CA GLY A 140 -16.80 24.30 0.76
C GLY A 140 -15.28 24.15 0.63
N SER A 141 -14.68 25.04 -0.17
CA SER A 141 -13.26 25.02 -0.50
C SER A 141 -12.48 26.07 0.32
N PHE A 142 -11.32 25.67 0.83
CA PHE A 142 -10.47 26.49 1.68
C PHE A 142 -9.07 26.57 1.11
N GLU A 143 -8.54 27.79 0.99
CA GLU A 143 -7.14 27.99 0.62
C GLU A 143 -6.26 27.77 1.85
N THR A 144 -5.36 26.78 1.79
CA THR A 144 -4.56 26.37 2.95
C THR A 144 -3.07 26.68 2.81
N GLY A 145 -2.61 27.09 1.62
CA GLY A 145 -1.24 27.58 1.37
C GLY A 145 -0.13 26.74 2.02
N LEU A 146 0.72 27.39 2.83
CA LEU A 146 1.85 26.74 3.50
C LEU A 146 1.45 25.58 4.43
N PHE A 147 0.23 25.61 4.98
CA PHE A 147 -0.27 24.52 5.81
C PHE A 147 -0.48 23.25 4.98
N TYR A 148 -0.92 23.37 3.74
CA TYR A 148 -0.99 22.25 2.80
C TYR A 148 0.40 21.64 2.58
N LEU A 149 1.34 22.51 2.19
CA LEU A 149 2.67 22.10 1.72
C LEU A 149 3.50 21.46 2.83
N PHE A 150 3.55 22.08 4.00
CA PHE A 150 4.46 21.67 5.07
C PHE A 150 3.83 20.79 6.16
N LEU A 151 2.50 20.64 6.18
CA LEU A 151 1.83 19.76 7.13
C LEU A 151 0.94 18.71 6.47
N ILE A 152 -0.03 19.11 5.64
CA ILE A 152 -1.00 18.16 5.08
C ILE A 152 -0.31 17.10 4.23
N ILE A 153 0.51 17.49 3.25
CA ILE A 153 1.24 16.55 2.39
C ILE A 153 2.05 15.52 3.19
N PRO A 154 3.04 15.93 4.00
CA PRO A 154 3.89 14.96 4.69
C PRO A 154 3.12 14.11 5.70
N LEU A 155 2.12 14.68 6.38
CA LEU A 155 1.31 13.94 7.34
C LEU A 155 0.41 12.92 6.64
N TYR A 156 -0.23 13.27 5.53
CA TYR A 156 -1.16 12.39 4.82
C TYR A 156 -0.43 11.18 4.24
N VAL A 157 0.73 11.39 3.61
CA VAL A 157 1.57 10.31 3.06
C VAL A 157 2.08 9.41 4.19
N LEU A 158 2.61 9.99 5.27
CA LEU A 158 3.05 9.26 6.47
C LEU A 158 1.92 8.39 7.03
N VAL A 159 0.74 8.97 7.25
CA VAL A 159 -0.41 8.26 7.81
C VAL A 159 -0.82 7.13 6.87
N THR A 160 -0.96 7.39 5.57
CA THR A 160 -1.34 6.37 4.58
C THR A 160 -0.37 5.19 4.57
N ALA A 161 0.94 5.45 4.54
CA ALA A 161 1.95 4.40 4.59
C ALA A 161 1.83 3.52 5.85
N ASN A 162 1.60 4.12 7.02
CA ASN A 162 1.42 3.37 8.26
C ASN A 162 0.08 2.63 8.33
N LEU A 163 -1.00 3.21 7.79
CA LEU A 163 -2.31 2.56 7.69
C LEU A 163 -2.23 1.26 6.87
N ILE A 164 -1.58 1.28 5.70
CA ILE A 164 -1.35 0.10 4.87
C ILE A 164 -0.47 -0.94 5.61
N ASN A 165 0.62 -0.50 6.25
CA ASN A 165 1.50 -1.39 7.02
C ASN A 165 0.79 -2.09 8.18
N MET A 166 -0.06 -1.38 8.91
CA MET A 166 -0.79 -1.90 10.07
C MET A 166 -1.99 -2.77 9.70
N HIS A 167 -2.54 -2.63 8.49
CA HIS A 167 -3.65 -3.46 8.01
C HIS A 167 -3.15 -4.73 7.31
N SER A 168 -2.31 -5.49 8.01
CA SER A 168 -1.60 -6.65 7.47
C SER A 168 -1.72 -7.88 8.36
N GLY A 169 -1.07 -8.98 7.98
CA GLY A 169 -0.88 -10.17 8.82
C GLY A 169 -1.80 -11.35 8.52
N PHE A 170 -2.59 -11.31 7.45
CA PHE A 170 -3.06 -12.52 6.76
C PHE A 170 -2.45 -12.59 5.36
N ASN A 171 -2.33 -13.79 4.82
CA ASN A 171 -1.79 -14.11 3.50
C ASN A 171 -2.56 -13.37 2.40
N GLY A 172 -1.87 -12.46 1.68
CA GLY A 172 -2.46 -11.65 0.63
C GLY A 172 -3.23 -10.41 1.09
N LEU A 173 -3.43 -10.19 2.40
CA LEU A 173 -4.33 -9.14 2.88
C LEU A 173 -3.87 -7.75 2.44
N ALA A 174 -2.71 -7.29 2.91
CA ALA A 174 -2.30 -5.91 2.71
C ALA A 174 -1.94 -5.60 1.23
N SER A 175 -1.31 -6.54 0.54
CA SER A 175 -0.99 -6.42 -0.90
C SER A 175 -2.25 -6.39 -1.76
N GLY A 176 -3.25 -7.25 -1.48
CA GLY A 176 -4.51 -7.25 -2.21
C GLY A 176 -5.39 -6.05 -1.93
N LEU A 177 -5.45 -5.58 -0.68
CA LEU A 177 -6.10 -4.32 -0.33
C LEU A 177 -5.46 -3.14 -1.07
N SER A 178 -4.12 -3.13 -1.16
CA SER A 178 -3.38 -2.10 -1.91
C SER A 178 -3.68 -2.17 -3.41
N VAL A 179 -3.76 -3.36 -4.00
CA VAL A 179 -4.16 -3.55 -5.41
C VAL A 179 -5.52 -2.91 -5.69
N ILE A 180 -6.52 -3.11 -4.82
CA ILE A 180 -7.85 -2.52 -4.96
C ILE A 180 -7.78 -0.98 -4.93
N ILE A 181 -7.02 -0.42 -3.99
CA ILE A 181 -6.88 1.05 -3.84
C ILE A 181 -6.13 1.64 -5.04
N ILE A 182 -5.01 1.04 -5.47
CA ILE A 182 -4.22 1.51 -6.61
C ILE A 182 -5.05 1.44 -7.89
N ALA A 183 -5.80 0.36 -8.12
CA ALA A 183 -6.68 0.25 -9.28
C ALA A 183 -7.74 1.36 -9.30
N THR A 184 -8.28 1.71 -8.14
CA THR A 184 -9.26 2.78 -7.98
C THR A 184 -8.63 4.15 -8.26
N LEU A 185 -7.46 4.44 -7.69
CA LEU A 185 -6.71 5.67 -7.94
C LEU A 185 -6.29 5.79 -9.40
N LEU A 186 -5.76 4.72 -9.99
CA LEU A 186 -5.38 4.70 -11.40
C LEU A 186 -6.57 5.01 -12.31
N THR A 187 -7.74 4.42 -12.01
CA THR A 187 -8.98 4.73 -12.72
C THR A 187 -9.31 6.22 -12.63
N LYS A 188 -9.23 6.82 -11.43
CA LYS A 188 -9.46 8.26 -11.26
C LYS A 188 -8.47 9.10 -12.07
N PHE A 189 -7.17 8.80 -11.98
CA PHE A 189 -6.12 9.52 -12.70
C PHE A 189 -6.37 9.53 -14.21
N ILE A 190 -6.68 8.36 -14.80
CA ILE A 190 -7.00 8.25 -16.22
C ILE A 190 -8.27 9.05 -16.56
N THR A 191 -9.35 8.89 -15.77
CA THR A 191 -10.64 9.55 -16.07
C THR A 191 -10.62 11.07 -15.90
N ALA A 192 -9.79 11.58 -14.99
CA ALA A 192 -9.66 13.00 -14.71
C ALA A 192 -8.47 13.65 -15.45
N GLY A 193 -7.63 12.86 -16.13
CA GLY A 193 -6.47 13.36 -16.87
C GLY A 193 -5.35 13.90 -15.97
N TYR A 194 -5.10 13.26 -14.83
CA TYR A 194 -3.99 13.61 -13.94
C TYR A 194 -2.72 12.85 -14.30
N ASP A 195 -1.61 13.58 -14.32
CA ASP A 195 -0.26 13.04 -14.38
C ASP A 195 0.04 12.11 -13.20
N GLY A 196 0.96 11.15 -13.36
CA GLY A 196 1.27 10.13 -12.35
C GLY A 196 0.66 8.74 -12.60
N ALA A 197 -0.13 8.60 -13.67
CA ALA A 197 -0.80 7.35 -14.03
C ALA A 197 0.17 6.24 -14.44
N LEU A 198 1.35 6.58 -14.99
CA LEU A 198 2.36 5.60 -15.41
C LEU A 198 2.97 4.87 -14.21
N THR A 199 3.34 5.61 -13.15
CA THR A 199 3.84 5.04 -11.90
C THR A 199 2.77 4.16 -11.23
N LEU A 200 1.52 4.64 -11.16
CA LEU A 200 0.41 3.85 -10.59
C LEU A 200 0.10 2.59 -11.41
N GLY A 201 0.10 2.67 -12.74
CA GLY A 201 -0.09 1.54 -13.64
C GLY A 201 0.98 0.48 -13.49
N SER A 202 2.25 0.90 -13.49
CA SER A 202 3.39 0.00 -13.26
C SER A 202 3.32 -0.66 -11.87
N MET A 203 3.01 0.11 -10.82
CA MET A 203 2.93 -0.41 -9.46
C MET A 203 1.74 -1.36 -9.28
N LEU A 204 0.60 -1.10 -9.92
CA LEU A 204 -0.54 -2.02 -9.96
C LEU A 204 -0.17 -3.34 -10.61
N GLY A 205 0.46 -3.29 -11.79
CA GLY A 205 0.93 -4.48 -12.51
C GLY A 205 1.89 -5.33 -11.69
N ALA A 206 2.94 -4.69 -11.16
CA ALA A 206 3.93 -5.36 -10.33
C ALA A 206 3.30 -5.97 -9.05
N SER A 207 2.37 -5.26 -8.42
CA SER A 207 1.65 -5.74 -7.23
C SER A 207 0.71 -6.89 -7.52
N LEU A 208 0.03 -6.91 -8.67
CA LEU A 208 -0.82 -8.02 -9.12
C LEU A 208 0.00 -9.30 -9.34
N GLY A 209 1.15 -9.20 -9.99
CA GLY A 209 2.06 -10.33 -10.20
C GLY A 209 2.62 -10.86 -8.88
N PHE A 210 2.95 -9.95 -7.96
CA PHE A 210 3.44 -10.31 -6.63
C PHE A 210 2.33 -10.98 -5.79
N LEU A 211 1.10 -10.45 -5.85
CA LEU A 211 -0.07 -10.95 -5.13
C LEU A 211 -0.36 -12.42 -5.47
N TRP A 212 -0.08 -12.87 -6.70
CA TRP A 212 -0.21 -14.28 -7.08
C TRP A 212 0.62 -15.23 -6.19
N TYR A 213 1.79 -14.77 -5.72
CA TYR A 213 2.66 -15.53 -4.82
C TYR A 213 2.39 -15.24 -3.35
N ASN A 214 1.89 -14.05 -3.01
CA ASN A 214 1.60 -13.65 -1.63
C ASN A 214 0.21 -14.07 -1.13
N ARG A 215 -0.76 -14.31 -2.01
CA ARG A 215 -2.11 -14.83 -1.66
C ARG A 215 -2.03 -16.18 -0.96
N TYR A 216 -3.07 -16.54 -0.21
CA TYR A 216 -3.14 -17.82 0.51
C TYR A 216 -3.00 -19.04 -0.43
N PRO A 217 -2.18 -20.06 -0.06
CA PRO A 217 -1.17 -20.03 0.99
C PRO A 217 0.05 -19.23 0.51
N SER A 218 0.56 -18.32 1.33
CA SER A 218 1.61 -17.39 0.91
C SER A 218 2.93 -18.11 0.66
N ARG A 219 3.57 -17.77 -0.46
CA ARG A 219 4.92 -18.23 -0.83
C ARG A 219 5.99 -17.16 -0.62
N ILE A 220 5.57 -15.92 -0.34
CA ILE A 220 6.45 -14.79 -0.06
C ILE A 220 5.70 -13.69 0.69
N PHE A 221 6.31 -13.08 1.69
CA PHE A 221 5.81 -11.90 2.39
C PHE A 221 6.49 -10.62 1.91
N TRP A 222 5.74 -9.53 1.78
CA TRP A 222 6.27 -8.26 1.28
C TRP A 222 7.03 -7.39 2.30
N ALA A 223 6.85 -7.65 3.60
CA ALA A 223 7.44 -6.93 4.75
C ALA A 223 7.21 -5.39 4.80
N ASN A 224 8.02 -4.67 5.59
CA ASN A 224 7.90 -3.21 5.73
C ASN A 224 8.28 -2.50 4.43
N ILE A 225 9.28 -2.99 3.68
CA ILE A 225 9.64 -2.44 2.37
C ILE A 225 8.42 -2.37 1.44
N GLY A 226 7.62 -3.43 1.32
CA GLY A 226 6.45 -3.45 0.42
C GLY A 226 5.33 -2.56 0.91
N SER A 227 4.96 -2.70 2.18
CA SER A 227 3.83 -1.95 2.74
C SER A 227 4.05 -0.44 2.85
N LEU A 228 5.23 0.01 3.30
CA LEU A 228 5.52 1.42 3.44
C LEU A 228 5.68 2.11 2.08
N SER A 229 6.37 1.48 1.12
CA SER A 229 6.51 2.05 -0.23
C SER A 229 5.19 2.15 -0.97
N THR A 230 4.39 1.07 -0.94
CA THR A 230 3.09 1.03 -1.61
C THR A 230 2.12 2.05 -0.99
N GLY A 231 2.06 2.12 0.34
CA GLY A 231 1.22 3.12 1.01
C GLY A 231 1.70 4.55 0.83
N ALA A 232 3.02 4.78 0.71
CA ALA A 232 3.57 6.09 0.38
C ALA A 232 3.22 6.52 -1.05
N ALA A 233 3.29 5.63 -2.03
CA ALA A 233 2.84 5.91 -3.40
C ALA A 233 1.34 6.21 -3.46
N ILE A 234 0.50 5.45 -2.75
CA ILE A 234 -0.95 5.72 -2.63
C ILE A 234 -1.18 7.12 -2.03
N GLY A 235 -0.53 7.43 -0.90
CA GLY A 235 -0.65 8.72 -0.25
C GLY A 235 -0.15 9.87 -1.11
N ALA A 236 0.98 9.67 -1.81
CA ALA A 236 1.57 10.64 -2.72
C ALA A 236 0.62 10.97 -3.88
N ALA A 237 0.08 9.94 -4.54
CA ALA A 237 -0.91 10.09 -5.59
C ALA A 237 -2.15 10.87 -5.11
N ILE A 238 -2.66 10.57 -3.91
CA ILE A 238 -3.82 11.27 -3.34
C ILE A 238 -3.53 12.77 -3.14
N VAL A 239 -2.38 13.13 -2.56
CA VAL A 239 -2.10 14.53 -2.23
C VAL A 239 -1.75 15.39 -3.46
N VAL A 240 -1.07 14.83 -4.47
CA VAL A 240 -0.73 15.58 -5.70
C VAL A 240 -1.94 15.83 -6.58
N SER A 241 -2.90 14.91 -6.61
CA SER A 241 -4.16 15.05 -7.35
C SER A 241 -5.21 15.87 -6.60
N GLY A 242 -5.00 16.16 -5.31
CA GLY A 242 -5.98 16.84 -4.47
C GLY A 242 -7.18 15.96 -4.06
N PHE A 243 -7.12 14.65 -4.27
CA PHE A 243 -8.18 13.68 -3.95
C PHE A 243 -8.25 13.32 -2.45
N LEU A 244 -8.02 14.26 -1.55
CA LEU A 244 -7.88 14.00 -0.11
C LEU A 244 -9.10 13.31 0.51
N VAL A 245 -10.32 13.70 0.15
CA VAL A 245 -11.57 13.15 0.71
C VAL A 245 -11.87 11.80 0.09
N SER A 246 -11.78 11.70 -1.24
CA SER A 246 -11.88 10.45 -1.99
C SER A 246 -10.89 9.41 -1.46
N GLY A 247 -9.62 9.80 -1.30
CA GLY A 247 -8.57 8.95 -0.73
C GLY A 247 -8.86 8.53 0.70
N PHE A 248 -9.39 9.43 1.54
CA PHE A 248 -9.81 9.09 2.90
C PHE A 248 -10.93 8.04 2.90
N ILE A 249 -11.91 8.17 2.00
CA ILE A 249 -12.99 7.18 1.84
C ILE A 249 -12.40 5.82 1.41
N MET A 250 -11.50 5.77 0.42
CA MET A 250 -10.83 4.52 0.01
C MET A 250 -10.11 3.83 1.18
N LEU A 251 -9.47 4.64 2.04
CA LEU A 251 -8.68 4.17 3.18
C LEU A 251 -9.52 3.98 4.46
N LEU A 252 -10.83 4.21 4.44
CA LEU A 252 -11.67 4.13 5.64
C LEU A 252 -11.56 2.78 6.38
N PRO A 253 -11.54 1.61 5.71
CA PRO A 253 -11.30 0.34 6.40
C PRO A 253 -9.94 0.28 7.12
N HIS A 254 -8.90 0.90 6.56
CA HIS A 254 -7.57 0.95 7.16
C HIS A 254 -7.55 1.90 8.37
N THR A 255 -8.20 3.05 8.25
CA THR A 255 -8.39 4.00 9.35
C THR A 255 -9.16 3.37 10.50
N ILE A 256 -10.25 2.65 10.22
CA ILE A 256 -11.02 1.91 11.22
C ILE A 256 -10.13 0.87 11.91
N ASN A 257 -9.39 0.06 11.15
CA ASN A 257 -8.45 -0.91 11.71
C ASN A 257 -7.42 -0.24 12.65
N PHE A 258 -6.86 0.90 12.25
CA PHE A 258 -5.94 1.66 13.08
C PHE A 258 -6.59 2.18 14.36
N MET A 259 -7.80 2.75 14.28
CA MET A 259 -8.51 3.28 15.45
C MET A 259 -8.88 2.16 16.44
N MET A 260 -9.28 0.99 15.95
CA MET A 260 -9.52 -0.18 16.78
C MET A 260 -8.24 -0.62 17.52
N TYR A 261 -7.10 -0.62 16.82
CA TYR A 261 -5.81 -0.93 17.43
C TYR A 261 -5.40 0.12 18.48
N VAL A 262 -5.59 1.41 18.21
CA VAL A 262 -5.33 2.49 19.17
C VAL A 262 -6.18 2.30 20.43
N TYR A 263 -7.48 2.04 20.26
CA TYR A 263 -8.37 1.73 21.37
C TYR A 263 -7.86 0.52 22.18
N TRP A 264 -7.47 -0.57 21.53
CA TRP A 264 -6.89 -1.73 22.19
C TRP A 264 -5.64 -1.38 23.01
N ARG A 265 -4.72 -0.58 22.45
CA ARG A 265 -3.50 -0.13 23.12
C ARG A 265 -3.79 0.75 24.34
N VAL A 266 -4.81 1.61 24.26
CA VAL A 266 -5.27 2.43 25.40
C VAL A 266 -5.84 1.54 26.49
N MET A 267 -6.75 0.62 26.14
CA MET A 267 -7.36 -0.29 27.12
C MET A 267 -6.33 -1.20 27.80
N HIS A 268 -5.32 -1.67 27.05
CA HIS A 268 -4.21 -2.43 27.64
C HIS A 268 -3.43 -1.64 28.69
N ARG A 269 -3.23 -0.33 28.47
CA ARG A 269 -2.54 0.54 29.45
C ARG A 269 -3.41 0.82 30.67
N LEU A 270 -4.71 1.00 30.50
CA LEU A 270 -5.64 1.28 31.59
C LEU A 270 -5.94 0.03 32.44
N HIS A 271 -5.96 -1.15 31.81
CA HIS A 271 -6.32 -2.42 32.42
C HIS A 271 -5.29 -3.51 32.10
N PRO A 272 -4.03 -3.38 32.57
CA PRO A 272 -2.93 -4.26 32.19
C PRO A 272 -3.12 -5.72 32.66
N ASP A 273 -3.83 -5.94 33.77
CA ASP A 273 -4.03 -7.26 34.37
C ASP A 273 -5.18 -8.06 33.72
N GLU A 274 -6.03 -7.39 32.95
CA GLU A 274 -7.17 -8.03 32.29
C GLU A 274 -6.72 -8.74 31.00
N LYS A 275 -6.83 -10.08 30.99
CA LYS A 275 -6.40 -10.93 29.87
C LYS A 275 -6.96 -10.51 28.50
N ARG A 276 -8.19 -9.97 28.43
CA ARG A 276 -8.83 -9.54 27.19
C ARG A 276 -8.11 -8.39 26.48
N TRP A 277 -7.38 -7.55 27.23
CA TRP A 277 -6.64 -6.41 26.68
C TRP A 277 -5.17 -6.72 26.42
N ARG A 278 -4.69 -7.92 26.79
CA ARG A 278 -3.29 -8.30 26.55
C ARG A 278 -2.98 -8.25 25.05
N ILE A 279 -1.96 -7.47 24.67
CA ILE A 279 -1.54 -7.36 23.27
C ILE A 279 -0.93 -8.68 22.82
N VAL A 280 -1.47 -9.22 21.73
CA VAL A 280 -0.93 -10.40 21.05
C VAL A 280 -0.84 -10.12 19.56
N LYS A 281 0.16 -10.72 18.89
CA LYS A 281 0.44 -10.45 17.48
C LYS A 281 -0.38 -11.33 16.54
N PHE A 282 -0.67 -12.56 16.96
CA PHE A 282 -1.34 -13.57 16.14
C PHE A 282 -2.44 -14.26 16.94
N GLY A 283 -3.50 -14.66 16.23
CA GLY A 283 -4.45 -15.67 16.70
C GLY A 283 -3.87 -17.08 16.53
N LYS A 284 -4.76 -18.08 16.58
CA LYS A 284 -4.45 -19.49 16.37
C LYS A 284 -5.36 -20.06 15.28
N LEU A 285 -5.01 -21.27 14.83
CA LEU A 285 -5.92 -22.10 14.04
C LEU A 285 -6.66 -23.05 14.99
N ARG A 286 -7.94 -23.26 14.68
CA ARG A 286 -8.74 -24.35 15.25
C ARG A 286 -8.48 -25.64 14.46
N ASP A 287 -8.92 -26.76 15.02
CA ASP A 287 -8.78 -28.08 14.40
C ASP A 287 -9.50 -28.19 13.04
N ASP A 288 -10.56 -27.40 12.83
CA ASP A 288 -11.30 -27.33 11.57
C ASP A 288 -10.68 -26.38 10.52
N GLY A 289 -9.51 -25.81 10.80
CA GLY A 289 -8.81 -24.87 9.92
C GLY A 289 -9.34 -23.45 9.94
N THR A 290 -10.34 -23.15 10.78
CA THR A 290 -10.83 -21.78 11.00
C THR A 290 -9.99 -21.02 12.01
N LEU A 291 -10.11 -19.69 12.02
CA LEU A 291 -9.34 -18.82 12.88
C LEU A 291 -9.92 -18.75 14.30
N GLU A 292 -9.04 -18.82 15.29
CA GLU A 292 -9.32 -18.46 16.68
C GLU A 292 -8.56 -17.17 17.01
N VAL A 293 -9.30 -16.09 17.22
CA VAL A 293 -8.74 -14.76 17.46
C VAL A 293 -9.07 -14.30 18.88
N PRO A 294 -8.17 -13.55 19.53
CA PRO A 294 -8.28 -13.22 20.96
C PRO A 294 -9.38 -12.18 21.25
N ASN A 295 -9.66 -11.29 20.30
CA ASN A 295 -10.61 -10.18 20.43
C ASN A 295 -10.97 -9.61 19.04
N PRO A 296 -12.03 -8.78 18.93
CA PRO A 296 -12.41 -8.14 17.69
C PRO A 296 -11.83 -6.71 17.56
N LEU A 297 -10.60 -6.44 18.05
CA LEU A 297 -10.02 -5.07 18.12
C LEU A 297 -9.03 -4.77 16.99
N THR A 298 -9.09 -5.52 15.91
CA THR A 298 -8.48 -5.22 14.60
C THR A 298 -9.46 -5.69 13.54
N LEU A 299 -9.60 -4.95 12.45
CA LEU A 299 -10.70 -5.16 11.52
C LEU A 299 -10.70 -6.57 10.92
N LYS A 300 -9.51 -7.10 10.60
CA LYS A 300 -9.33 -8.47 10.10
C LYS A 300 -9.79 -9.57 11.09
N TRP A 301 -9.89 -9.26 12.39
CA TRP A 301 -10.31 -10.22 13.42
C TRP A 301 -11.79 -10.15 13.75
N VAL A 302 -12.51 -9.12 13.33
CA VAL A 302 -13.94 -8.96 13.65
C VAL A 302 -14.75 -10.17 13.21
N LEU A 303 -14.65 -10.53 11.92
CA LEU A 303 -15.40 -11.66 11.37
C LEU A 303 -15.03 -13.01 12.04
N PRO A 304 -13.75 -13.42 12.14
CA PRO A 304 -13.38 -14.67 12.80
C PRO A 304 -13.59 -14.71 14.31
N TYR A 305 -13.82 -13.56 14.96
CA TYR A 305 -14.19 -13.54 16.37
C TYR A 305 -15.62 -14.03 16.58
N TYR A 306 -16.56 -13.64 15.70
CA TYR A 306 -17.97 -13.98 15.82
C TYR A 306 -18.37 -15.24 15.06
N TYR A 307 -17.64 -15.59 14.00
CA TYR A 307 -17.99 -16.71 13.12
C TYR A 307 -16.78 -17.64 12.89
N ARG A 308 -17.05 -18.90 12.60
CA ARG A 308 -16.03 -19.86 12.17
C ARG A 308 -15.67 -19.59 10.72
N VAL A 309 -14.62 -18.80 10.50
CA VAL A 309 -14.13 -18.46 9.15
C VAL A 309 -12.64 -18.79 9.03
N THR A 310 -12.26 -19.24 7.85
CA THR A 310 -10.88 -19.47 7.44
C THR A 310 -10.16 -18.15 7.17
N GLU A 311 -8.82 -18.21 7.10
CA GLU A 311 -8.01 -17.06 6.71
C GLU A 311 -8.40 -16.49 5.33
N LYS A 312 -8.70 -17.37 4.36
CA LYS A 312 -9.14 -16.96 3.02
C LYS A 312 -10.42 -16.14 3.07
N GLU A 313 -11.43 -16.63 3.80
CA GLU A 313 -12.73 -15.97 3.93
C GLU A 313 -12.59 -14.61 4.64
N ALA A 314 -11.77 -14.54 5.69
CA ALA A 314 -11.49 -13.28 6.37
C ALA A 314 -10.82 -12.26 5.45
N VAL A 315 -9.88 -12.68 4.59
CA VAL A 315 -9.24 -11.80 3.60
C VAL A 315 -10.25 -11.34 2.54
N LEU A 316 -11.08 -12.24 2.01
CA LEU A 316 -12.11 -11.90 1.02
C LEU A 316 -13.13 -10.91 1.58
N ALA A 317 -13.52 -11.03 2.85
CA ALA A 317 -14.39 -10.06 3.50
C ALA A 317 -13.75 -8.65 3.55
N MET A 318 -12.45 -8.56 3.82
CA MET A 318 -11.74 -7.27 3.81
C MET A 318 -11.66 -6.68 2.40
N TYR A 319 -11.44 -7.51 1.39
CA TYR A 319 -11.48 -7.07 -0.02
C TYR A 319 -12.87 -6.54 -0.39
N ALA A 320 -13.93 -7.24 -0.02
CA ALA A 320 -15.31 -6.82 -0.29
C ALA A 320 -15.62 -5.46 0.35
N ILE A 321 -15.32 -5.31 1.64
CA ILE A 321 -15.53 -4.04 2.37
C ILE A 321 -14.75 -2.90 1.70
N THR A 322 -13.48 -3.13 1.37
CA THR A 322 -12.62 -2.09 0.77
C THR A 322 -13.05 -1.73 -0.64
N THR A 323 -13.52 -2.70 -1.41
CA THR A 323 -14.06 -2.47 -2.75
C THR A 323 -15.31 -1.58 -2.70
N ILE A 324 -16.19 -1.75 -1.72
CA ILE A 324 -17.37 -0.88 -1.54
C ILE A 324 -16.94 0.58 -1.34
N PHE A 325 -16.00 0.83 -0.42
CA PHE A 325 -15.52 2.19 -0.16
C PHE A 325 -14.77 2.78 -1.37
N CYS A 326 -13.98 1.97 -2.06
CA CYS A 326 -13.31 2.39 -3.28
C CYS A 326 -14.31 2.74 -4.41
N ALA A 327 -15.36 1.94 -4.58
CA ALA A 327 -16.42 2.21 -5.55
C ALA A 327 -17.16 3.52 -5.24
N ILE A 328 -17.44 3.81 -3.96
CA ILE A 328 -18.00 5.10 -3.53
C ILE A 328 -17.04 6.24 -3.85
N ALA A 329 -15.75 6.09 -3.53
CA ALA A 329 -14.73 7.11 -3.72
C ALA A 329 -14.50 7.50 -5.19
N LEU A 330 -14.78 6.61 -6.16
CA LEU A 330 -14.70 6.95 -7.59
C LEU A 330 -15.58 8.17 -7.92
N PHE A 331 -16.75 8.29 -7.28
CA PHE A 331 -17.71 9.36 -7.53
C PHE A 331 -17.48 10.63 -6.69
N VAL A 332 -16.45 10.66 -5.84
CA VAL A 332 -16.09 11.84 -5.04
C VAL A 332 -14.94 12.57 -5.74
N PRO A 333 -15.12 13.81 -6.23
CA PRO A 333 -14.13 14.46 -7.10
C PRO A 333 -12.89 15.02 -6.39
N TYR A 334 -12.95 15.21 -5.07
CA TYR A 334 -11.90 15.77 -4.21
C TYR A 334 -11.57 14.82 -3.06
#